data_AF-A0A652ZXY2-F1
#
_entry.id   AF-A0A652ZXY2-F1
#
_cell.length_a   1.000
_cell.length_b   1.000
_cell.length_c   1.000
_cell.angle_alpha   90.00
_cell.angle_beta   90.00
_cell.angle_gamma   90.00
#
_symmetry.space_group_name_H-M   'P 1'
#
loop_
_entity.id
_entity.type
_entity.pdbx_description
1 polymer ?
#
loop_
_entity_poly.entity_id
_entity_poly.type
_entity_poly.pdbx_seq_one_letter_code
_entity_poly.pdbx_strand_id
1 'polypeptide(L)'
;MATGSADPWHLIPIGVLSVIFVIHLLSYVATGPRRAGQFFSKLGLRRNKKSLEEARRQREAKTTELGAYADLYQNAEESAAEIETALDAFAPEFKEEMRPQLKDYLGQVLLLAKTANELDGIIGDIPVEALKKDKAELRTKLEKASPAMRAEYEDSIKEVEAQEESFKALNEQRELIDLRLRSSVNQIQQLRLDLAKAKAADKEREASLPESLISSVRSRSEELSNYIEDLKKGHLEALADPFEELEKAQNDQTSLNKKPS
;
A
#
# COMPACT_ATOMS: atom_id res chain seq x y z
N MET A 1 37.67 -0.78 -32.97
CA MET A 1 37.34 0.01 -31.76
C MET A 1 35.94 -0.40 -31.34
N ALA A 2 35.84 -1.19 -30.27
CA ALA A 2 34.58 -1.68 -29.74
C ALA A 2 34.12 -0.72 -28.64
N THR A 3 33.01 -0.01 -28.87
CA THR A 3 32.27 0.67 -27.81
C THR A 3 31.32 -0.36 -27.22
N GLY A 4 31.65 -0.86 -26.03
CA GLY A 4 30.80 -1.76 -25.27
C GLY A 4 29.48 -1.09 -24.95
N SER A 5 28.39 -1.73 -25.35
CA SER A 5 27.05 -1.43 -24.86
C SER A 5 27.04 -1.70 -23.35
N ALA A 6 26.85 -0.64 -22.56
CA ALA A 6 26.55 -0.79 -21.15
C ALA A 6 25.24 -1.58 -21.03
N ASP A 7 25.31 -2.65 -20.26
CA ASP A 7 24.39 -3.77 -20.26
C ASP A 7 23.48 -3.58 -19.03
N PRO A 8 22.16 -3.34 -19.14
CA PRO A 8 21.35 -2.77 -18.06
C PRO A 8 20.99 -3.71 -16.90
N TRP A 9 21.60 -4.91 -16.82
CA TRP A 9 21.32 -5.93 -15.80
C TRP A 9 21.63 -5.47 -14.37
N HIS A 10 22.41 -4.41 -14.18
CA HIS A 10 22.73 -3.88 -12.85
C HIS A 10 21.62 -3.03 -12.21
N LEU A 11 20.55 -2.69 -12.95
CA LEU A 11 19.43 -1.89 -12.43
C LEU A 11 18.33 -2.75 -11.77
N ILE A 12 18.35 -4.07 -11.97
CA ILE A 12 17.33 -5.01 -11.50
C ILE A 12 17.39 -5.29 -9.98
N PRO A 13 18.55 -5.37 -9.31
CA PRO A 13 18.58 -5.60 -7.86
C PRO A 13 17.98 -4.45 -7.03
N ILE A 14 17.89 -3.25 -7.61
CA ILE A 14 17.40 -2.05 -6.92
C ILE A 14 15.87 -2.07 -6.80
N GLY A 15 15.17 -2.61 -7.81
CA GLY A 15 13.71 -2.73 -7.79
C GLY A 15 13.18 -3.62 -6.65
N VAL A 16 13.88 -4.73 -6.38
CA VAL A 16 13.58 -5.63 -5.25
C VAL A 16 13.90 -4.95 -3.89
N LEU A 17 14.93 -4.10 -3.84
CA LEU A 17 15.28 -3.35 -2.61
C LEU A 17 14.29 -2.21 -2.29
N SER A 18 13.61 -1.62 -3.26
CA SER A 18 12.58 -0.60 -3.02
C SER A 18 11.29 -1.16 -2.41
N VAL A 19 10.88 -2.38 -2.79
CA VAL A 19 9.73 -3.07 -2.19
C VAL A 19 10.01 -3.39 -0.71
N ILE A 20 11.26 -3.73 -0.37
CA ILE A 20 11.72 -3.95 1.02
C ILE A 20 11.57 -2.68 1.89
N PHE A 21 11.66 -1.48 1.30
CA PHE A 21 11.55 -0.23 2.06
C PHE A 21 10.11 0.08 2.50
N VAL A 22 9.12 -0.17 1.62
CA VAL A 22 7.68 -0.06 1.93
C VAL A 22 7.31 -1.07 3.02
N ILE A 23 7.85 -2.28 2.94
CA ILE A 23 7.67 -3.36 3.92
C ILE A 23 8.27 -3.01 5.28
N HIS A 24 9.45 -2.39 5.34
CA HIS A 24 10.03 -1.95 6.62
C HIS A 24 9.28 -0.76 7.23
N LEU A 25 8.75 0.16 6.43
CA LEU A 25 7.89 1.24 6.93
C LEU A 25 6.58 0.69 7.53
N LEU A 26 5.98 -0.32 6.89
CA LEU A 26 4.79 -1.04 7.36
C LEU A 26 5.03 -1.90 8.61
N SER A 27 6.20 -2.55 8.70
CA SER A 27 6.59 -3.44 9.81
C SER A 27 7.02 -2.66 11.07
N TYR A 28 7.63 -1.49 10.89
CA TYR A 28 8.07 -0.62 12.00
C TYR A 28 6.91 0.07 12.72
N VAL A 29 5.78 0.28 12.02
CA VAL A 29 4.57 0.89 12.57
C VAL A 29 3.68 -0.14 13.30
N ALA A 30 3.73 -1.43 12.91
CA ALA A 30 2.85 -2.48 13.45
C ALA A 30 3.34 -3.16 14.74
N THR A 31 4.65 -3.14 15.04
CA THR A 31 5.24 -3.90 16.17
C THR A 31 5.15 -3.23 17.55
N GLY A 32 4.30 -2.20 17.73
CA GLY A 32 4.00 -1.73 19.09
C GLY A 32 2.98 -0.60 19.20
N PRO A 33 1.93 -0.73 20.03
CA PRO A 33 0.92 0.31 20.23
C PRO A 33 1.51 1.63 20.79
N ARG A 34 2.67 1.58 21.46
CA ARG A 34 3.41 2.76 21.92
C ARG A 34 4.20 3.49 20.82
N ARG A 35 4.50 2.84 19.69
CA ARG A 35 5.33 3.39 18.59
C ARG A 35 4.48 3.94 17.44
N ALA A 36 3.30 3.40 17.19
CA ALA A 36 2.31 3.99 16.28
C ALA A 36 2.01 5.46 16.65
N GLY A 37 1.76 5.74 17.93
CA GLY A 37 1.57 7.12 18.42
C GLY A 37 2.78 8.04 18.24
N GLN A 38 4.01 7.50 18.24
CA GLN A 38 5.24 8.25 17.97
C GLN A 38 5.48 8.50 16.48
N PHE A 39 5.06 7.59 15.61
CA PHE A 39 5.06 7.79 14.16
C PHE A 39 4.05 8.86 13.75
N PHE A 40 2.81 8.80 14.26
CA PHE A 40 1.77 9.81 13.99
C PHE A 40 2.07 11.19 14.61
N SER A 41 2.82 11.25 15.72
CA SER A 41 3.29 12.54 16.27
C SER A 41 4.51 13.10 15.54
N LYS A 42 5.35 12.26 14.94
CA LYS A 42 6.40 12.68 13.98
C LYS A 42 5.83 13.12 12.62
N LEU A 43 4.64 12.65 12.25
CA LEU A 43 3.83 13.12 11.12
C LEU A 43 3.12 14.48 11.35
N GLY A 44 3.45 15.19 12.43
CA GLY A 44 3.01 16.58 12.63
C GLY A 44 1.58 16.78 13.13
N LEU A 45 0.87 15.72 13.53
CA LEU A 45 -0.50 15.78 14.10
C LEU A 45 -0.57 16.37 15.52
N ARG A 46 0.37 17.25 15.89
CA ARG A 46 0.34 18.00 17.13
C ARG A 46 -0.43 19.30 16.91
N ARG A 47 -1.64 19.35 17.47
CA ARG A 47 -2.51 20.52 17.58
C ARG A 47 -1.84 21.60 18.43
N ASN A 48 -0.93 22.35 17.83
CA ASN A 48 -0.50 23.66 18.33
C ASN A 48 -1.04 24.73 17.39
N LYS A 49 -1.53 25.84 17.95
CA LYS A 49 -1.97 27.01 17.19
C LYS A 49 -0.77 27.51 16.37
N LYS A 50 -0.78 27.27 15.07
CA LYS A 50 0.33 27.58 14.15
C LYS A 50 -0.12 28.60 13.11
N SER A 51 0.84 29.42 12.68
CA SER A 51 0.65 30.47 11.68
C SER A 51 0.25 29.88 10.33
N LEU A 52 -0.47 30.67 9.54
CA LEU A 52 -0.93 30.32 8.18
C LEU A 52 0.19 29.79 7.27
N GLU A 53 1.42 30.28 7.44
CA GLU A 53 2.58 29.82 6.66
C GLU A 53 3.01 28.38 6.98
N GLU A 54 2.96 27.96 8.25
CA GLU A 54 3.33 26.59 8.61
C GLU A 54 2.29 25.59 8.13
N ALA A 55 1.00 25.95 8.16
CA ALA A 55 -0.07 25.12 7.61
C ALA A 55 0.06 24.97 6.08
N ARG A 56 0.46 26.04 5.39
CA ARG A 56 0.72 26.01 3.94
C ARG A 56 1.89 25.10 3.58
N ARG A 57 3.02 25.20 4.31
CA ARG A 57 4.18 24.31 4.11
C ARG A 57 3.85 22.84 4.36
N GLN A 58 3.04 22.54 5.37
CA GLN A 58 2.60 21.17 5.63
C GLN A 58 1.71 20.62 4.52
N ARG A 59 0.81 21.45 3.96
CA ARG A 59 0.01 21.08 2.79
C ARG A 59 0.89 20.81 1.58
N GLU A 60 1.81 21.72 1.25
CA GLU A 60 2.74 21.57 0.12
C GLU A 60 3.61 20.31 0.25
N ALA A 61 4.09 20.00 1.47
CA ALA A 61 4.83 18.78 1.74
C ALA A 61 3.99 17.51 1.55
N LYS A 62 2.75 17.48 2.06
CA LYS A 62 1.82 16.35 1.84
C LYS A 62 1.48 16.17 0.36
N THR A 63 1.25 17.25 -0.38
CA THR A 63 0.98 17.19 -1.83
C THR A 63 2.15 16.57 -2.58
N THR A 64 3.37 16.94 -2.21
CA THR A 64 4.60 16.38 -2.81
C THR A 64 4.75 14.90 -2.47
N GLU A 65 4.49 14.51 -1.23
CA GLU A 65 4.65 13.13 -0.75
C GLU A 65 3.61 12.16 -1.35
N LEU A 66 2.36 12.63 -1.53
CA LEU A 66 1.24 11.78 -1.97
C LEU A 66 1.01 11.83 -3.48
N GLY A 67 1.66 12.73 -4.20
CA GLY A 67 1.56 12.86 -5.66
C GLY A 67 0.11 12.96 -6.12
N ALA A 68 -0.30 12.07 -7.03
CA ALA A 68 -1.64 12.02 -7.60
C ALA A 68 -2.76 11.71 -6.58
N TYR A 69 -2.40 11.19 -5.39
CA TYR A 69 -3.34 10.77 -4.35
C TYR A 69 -3.55 11.83 -3.26
N ALA A 70 -2.87 12.97 -3.36
CA ALA A 70 -2.95 14.05 -2.37
C ALA A 70 -4.39 14.56 -2.17
N ASP A 71 -5.12 14.79 -3.27
CA ASP A 71 -6.49 15.30 -3.23
C ASP A 71 -7.46 14.30 -2.58
N LEU A 72 -7.29 13.01 -2.85
CA LEU A 72 -8.09 11.95 -2.23
C LEU A 72 -7.93 11.95 -0.72
N TYR A 73 -6.69 12.02 -0.24
CA TYR A 73 -6.42 12.08 1.20
C TYR A 73 -6.91 13.39 1.83
N GLN A 74 -6.72 14.53 1.16
CA GLN A 74 -7.20 15.82 1.65
C GLN A 74 -8.73 15.81 1.82
N ASN A 75 -9.47 15.24 0.85
CA ASN A 75 -10.92 15.10 0.95
C ASN A 75 -11.35 14.26 2.16
N ALA A 76 -10.60 13.21 2.49
CA ALA A 76 -10.85 12.43 3.70
C ALA A 76 -10.55 13.23 4.98
N GLU A 77 -9.43 13.95 5.03
CA GLU A 77 -9.05 14.81 6.16
C GLU A 77 -10.09 15.91 6.42
N GLU A 78 -10.59 16.54 5.35
CA GLU A 78 -11.67 17.55 5.43
C GLU A 78 -12.98 16.92 5.92
N SER A 79 -13.35 15.75 5.39
CA SER A 79 -14.56 15.04 5.84
C SER A 79 -14.50 14.66 7.32
N ALA A 80 -13.35 14.19 7.80
CA ALA A 80 -13.15 13.87 9.20
C ALA A 80 -13.22 15.10 10.10
N ALA A 81 -12.61 16.22 9.69
CA ALA A 81 -12.64 17.47 10.44
C ALA A 81 -14.08 18.03 10.56
N GLU A 82 -14.88 17.90 9.51
CA GLU A 82 -16.29 18.25 9.53
C GLU A 82 -17.10 17.34 10.46
N ILE A 83 -16.82 16.02 10.45
CA ILE A 83 -17.42 15.07 11.40
C ILE A 83 -17.08 15.46 12.84
N GLU A 84 -15.81 15.74 13.16
CA GLU A 84 -15.40 16.19 14.51
C GLU A 84 -16.11 17.49 14.91
N THR A 85 -16.18 18.46 14.01
CA THR A 85 -16.86 19.74 14.26
C THR A 85 -18.36 19.54 14.51
N ALA A 86 -18.97 18.60 13.79
CA ALA A 86 -20.36 18.25 13.99
C ALA A 86 -20.54 17.54 15.34
N LEU A 87 -19.73 16.54 15.68
CA LEU A 87 -19.76 15.87 16.99
C LEU A 87 -19.64 16.87 18.14
N ASP A 88 -18.75 17.86 18.03
CA ASP A 88 -18.58 18.93 19.02
C ASP A 88 -19.87 19.75 19.25
N ALA A 89 -20.69 19.89 18.21
CA ALA A 89 -21.86 20.76 18.24
C ALA A 89 -23.14 20.07 18.73
N PHE A 90 -23.31 18.76 18.48
CA PHE A 90 -24.59 18.09 18.75
C PHE A 90 -24.48 16.75 19.48
N ALA A 91 -23.27 16.20 19.63
CA ALA A 91 -23.07 14.91 20.28
C ALA A 91 -21.71 14.83 21.02
N PRO A 92 -21.43 15.78 21.93
CA PRO A 92 -20.13 15.91 22.59
C PRO A 92 -19.77 14.69 23.45
N GLU A 93 -20.76 13.95 23.94
CA GLU A 93 -20.59 12.73 24.73
C GLU A 93 -19.90 11.58 23.95
N PHE A 94 -20.08 11.53 22.64
CA PHE A 94 -19.50 10.48 21.77
C PHE A 94 -18.16 10.87 21.15
N LYS A 95 -17.75 12.13 21.32
CA LYS A 95 -16.53 12.72 20.76
C LYS A 95 -15.27 11.95 21.13
N GLU A 96 -15.12 11.64 22.42
CA GLU A 96 -13.90 11.01 22.93
C GLU A 96 -13.78 9.54 22.49
N GLU A 97 -14.89 8.89 22.17
CA GLU A 97 -14.92 7.54 21.58
C GLU A 97 -14.67 7.55 20.08
N MET A 98 -15.24 8.52 19.36
CA MET A 98 -15.20 8.59 17.89
C MET A 98 -13.89 9.15 17.33
N ARG A 99 -13.30 10.14 18.00
CA ARG A 99 -12.05 10.77 17.56
C ARG A 99 -10.91 9.78 17.32
N PRO A 100 -10.57 8.86 18.24
CA PRO A 100 -9.48 7.91 17.97
C PRO A 100 -9.78 7.02 16.76
N GLN A 101 -11.03 6.59 16.58
CA GLN A 101 -11.43 5.76 15.44
C GLN A 101 -11.29 6.51 14.11
N LEU A 102 -11.74 7.76 14.04
CA LEU A 102 -11.57 8.61 12.85
C LEU A 102 -10.10 8.86 12.54
N LYS A 103 -9.28 9.07 13.58
CA LYS A 103 -7.84 9.25 13.42
C LYS A 103 -7.15 8.01 12.90
N ASP A 104 -7.50 6.83 13.42
CA ASP A 104 -6.94 5.56 12.96
C ASP A 104 -7.36 5.27 11.52
N TYR A 105 -8.63 5.51 11.18
CA TYR A 105 -9.14 5.42 9.81
C TYR A 105 -8.37 6.34 8.85
N LEU A 106 -8.17 7.62 9.21
CA LEU A 106 -7.37 8.54 8.40
C LEU A 106 -5.92 8.09 8.27
N GLY A 107 -5.35 7.49 9.32
CA GLY A 107 -4.01 6.90 9.27
C GLY A 107 -3.90 5.78 8.23
N GLN A 108 -4.95 4.97 8.11
CA GLN A 108 -5.04 3.89 7.13
C GLN A 108 -5.25 4.40 5.70
N VAL A 109 -6.10 5.42 5.52
CA VAL A 109 -6.27 6.10 4.22
C VAL A 109 -4.96 6.74 3.76
N LEU A 110 -4.22 7.39 4.68
CA LEU A 110 -2.90 7.95 4.38
C LEU A 110 -1.91 6.88 3.93
N LEU A 111 -1.91 5.74 4.62
CA LEU A 111 -1.04 4.62 4.29
C LEU A 111 -1.34 4.09 2.88
N LEU A 112 -2.61 3.87 2.54
CA LEU A 112 -3.00 3.45 1.20
C LEU A 112 -2.57 4.46 0.12
N ALA A 113 -2.74 5.76 0.37
CA ALA A 113 -2.33 6.81 -0.56
C ALA A 113 -0.81 6.84 -0.79
N LYS A 114 -0.01 6.67 0.28
CA LYS A 114 1.46 6.56 0.16
C LYS A 114 1.86 5.33 -0.63
N THR A 115 1.30 4.16 -0.28
CA THR A 115 1.62 2.92 -0.97
C THR A 115 1.23 2.97 -2.44
N ALA A 116 0.08 3.56 -2.79
CA ALA A 116 -0.31 3.74 -4.19
C ALA A 116 0.68 4.63 -4.96
N ASN A 117 1.12 5.73 -4.36
CA ASN A 117 2.11 6.64 -4.96
C ASN A 117 3.48 5.97 -5.12
N GLU A 118 3.92 5.19 -4.13
CA GLU A 118 5.17 4.44 -4.18
C GLU A 118 5.15 3.37 -5.28
N LEU A 119 4.04 2.63 -5.40
CA LEU A 119 3.85 1.64 -6.46
C LEU A 119 3.83 2.29 -7.86
N ASP A 120 3.21 3.46 -8.00
CA ASP A 120 3.27 4.23 -9.25
C ASP A 120 4.69 4.65 -9.63
N GLY A 121 5.50 5.04 -8.64
CA GLY A 121 6.92 5.33 -8.84
C GLY A 121 7.68 4.10 -9.36
N ILE A 122 7.53 2.96 -8.68
CA ILE A 122 8.20 1.70 -9.06
C ILE A 122 7.76 1.24 -10.45
N ILE A 123 6.45 1.25 -10.73
CA ILE A 123 5.89 0.86 -12.04
C ILE A 123 6.39 1.79 -13.15
N GLY A 124 6.47 3.09 -12.88
CA GLY A 124 6.97 4.09 -13.82
C GLY A 124 8.45 3.93 -14.18
N ASP A 125 9.25 3.39 -13.25
CA ASP A 125 10.69 3.16 -13.46
C ASP A 125 10.98 1.86 -14.24
N ILE A 126 10.03 0.94 -14.36
CA ILE A 126 10.23 -0.35 -15.06
C ILE A 126 10.07 -0.17 -16.58
N PRO A 127 11.11 -0.44 -17.39
CA PRO A 127 11.06 -0.28 -18.84
C PRO A 127 10.40 -1.49 -19.52
N VAL A 128 9.07 -1.63 -19.38
CA VAL A 128 8.29 -2.77 -19.92
C VAL A 128 8.51 -2.99 -21.41
N GLU A 129 8.62 -1.92 -22.19
CA GLU A 129 8.87 -2.02 -23.63
C GLU A 129 10.27 -2.57 -23.94
N ALA A 130 11.25 -2.35 -23.06
CA ALA A 130 12.56 -2.96 -23.19
C ALA A 130 12.50 -4.47 -22.92
N LEU A 131 11.74 -4.90 -21.90
CA LEU A 131 11.54 -6.33 -21.60
C LEU A 131 10.88 -7.08 -22.76
N LYS A 132 9.81 -6.50 -23.33
CA LYS A 132 9.13 -7.09 -24.52
C LYS A 132 10.07 -7.20 -25.71
N LYS A 133 10.88 -6.16 -25.95
CA LYS A 133 11.85 -6.13 -27.04
C LYS A 133 12.93 -7.20 -26.84
N ASP A 134 13.48 -7.30 -25.63
CA ASP A 134 14.51 -8.29 -25.30
C ASP A 134 13.99 -9.73 -25.48
N LYS A 135 12.78 -10.02 -24.99
CA LYS A 135 12.10 -11.30 -25.23
C LYS A 135 11.96 -11.64 -26.71
N ALA A 136 11.58 -10.67 -27.55
CA ALA A 136 11.47 -10.87 -28.99
C ALA A 136 12.83 -11.14 -29.66
N GLU A 137 13.88 -10.43 -29.22
CA GLU A 137 15.25 -10.64 -29.69
C GLU A 137 15.77 -12.02 -29.28
N LEU A 138 15.55 -12.44 -28.03
CA LEU A 138 15.92 -13.77 -27.52
C LEU A 138 15.20 -14.89 -28.28
N ARG A 139 13.90 -14.75 -28.56
CA ARG A 139 13.14 -15.71 -29.39
C ARG A 139 13.70 -15.81 -30.80
N THR A 140 14.06 -14.69 -31.41
CA THR A 140 14.69 -14.68 -32.75
C THR A 140 16.07 -15.36 -32.74
N LYS A 141 16.85 -15.17 -31.67
CA LYS A 141 18.16 -15.82 -31.49
C LYS A 141 18.01 -17.33 -31.27
N LEU A 142 16.98 -17.77 -30.54
CA LEU A 142 16.67 -19.17 -30.29
C LEU A 142 16.42 -19.95 -31.59
N GLU A 143 15.71 -19.36 -32.56
CA GLU A 143 15.43 -20.01 -33.86
C GLU A 143 16.69 -20.38 -34.63
N LYS A 144 17.77 -19.60 -34.46
CA LYS A 144 19.06 -19.76 -35.16
C LYS A 144 20.15 -20.37 -34.27
N ALA A 145 19.81 -20.77 -33.05
CA ALA A 145 20.76 -21.21 -32.05
C ALA A 145 21.28 -22.63 -32.29
N SER A 146 22.55 -22.86 -31.95
CA SER A 146 23.11 -24.20 -31.87
C SER A 146 22.47 -24.98 -30.71
N PRO A 147 22.46 -26.33 -30.73
CA PRO A 147 21.83 -27.13 -29.69
C PRO A 147 22.27 -26.79 -28.25
N ALA A 148 23.55 -26.43 -28.06
CA ALA A 148 24.09 -26.04 -26.76
C ALA A 148 23.58 -24.67 -26.27
N MET A 149 23.29 -23.74 -27.18
CA MET A 149 22.83 -22.39 -26.85
C MET A 149 21.31 -22.28 -26.71
N ARG A 150 20.56 -23.29 -27.19
CA ARG A 150 19.09 -23.28 -27.09
C ARG A 150 18.62 -23.29 -25.64
N ALA A 151 19.23 -24.11 -24.79
CA ALA A 151 18.90 -24.18 -23.37
C ALA A 151 19.09 -22.81 -22.69
N GLU A 152 20.24 -22.16 -22.91
CA GLU A 152 20.54 -20.84 -22.36
C GLU A 152 19.53 -19.76 -22.81
N TYR A 153 19.14 -19.77 -24.09
CA TYR A 153 18.13 -18.84 -24.59
C TYR A 153 16.73 -19.15 -24.02
N GLU A 154 16.36 -20.42 -23.88
CA GLU A 154 15.09 -20.82 -23.26
C GLU A 154 15.01 -20.37 -21.80
N ASP A 155 16.09 -20.53 -21.04
CA ASP A 155 16.13 -20.08 -19.64
C ASP A 155 16.12 -18.55 -19.52
N SER A 156 16.85 -17.84 -20.39
CA SER A 156 16.78 -16.37 -20.45
C SER A 156 15.37 -15.87 -20.79
N ILE A 157 14.65 -16.55 -21.70
CA ILE A 157 13.26 -16.21 -22.05
C ILE A 157 12.33 -16.43 -20.85
N LYS A 158 12.49 -17.54 -20.11
CA LYS A 158 11.70 -17.81 -18.90
C LYS A 158 11.92 -16.73 -17.84
N GLU A 159 13.15 -16.26 -17.67
CA GLU A 159 13.45 -15.20 -16.71
C GLU A 159 12.76 -13.88 -17.10
N VAL A 160 12.81 -13.49 -18.37
CA VAL A 160 12.07 -12.31 -18.86
C VAL A 160 10.55 -12.49 -18.72
N GLU A 161 10.04 -13.70 -18.97
CA GLU A 161 8.61 -14.03 -18.74
C GLU A 161 8.21 -13.89 -17.26
N ALA A 162 9.04 -14.37 -16.34
CA ALA A 162 8.80 -14.21 -14.90
C ALA A 162 8.84 -12.73 -14.46
N GLN A 163 9.71 -11.91 -15.08
CA GLN A 163 9.74 -10.47 -14.85
C GLN A 163 8.47 -9.76 -15.37
N GLU A 164 7.98 -10.14 -16.55
CA GLU A 164 6.70 -9.63 -17.10
C GLU A 164 5.51 -9.98 -16.20
N GLU A 165 5.48 -11.21 -15.67
CA GLU A 165 4.43 -11.67 -14.75
C GLU A 165 4.48 -10.93 -13.41
N SER A 166 5.68 -10.74 -12.85
CA SER A 166 5.89 -9.96 -11.63
C SER A 166 5.42 -8.50 -11.79
N PHE A 167 5.73 -7.88 -12.94
CA PHE A 167 5.24 -6.55 -13.26
C PHE A 167 3.70 -6.49 -13.34
N LYS A 168 3.08 -7.47 -13.98
CA LYS A 168 1.61 -7.56 -14.07
C LYS A 168 0.98 -7.66 -12.69
N ALA A 169 1.52 -8.52 -11.83
CA ALA A 169 1.06 -8.68 -10.45
C ALA A 169 1.19 -7.38 -9.65
N LEU A 170 2.30 -6.65 -9.81
CA LEU A 170 2.51 -5.35 -9.17
C LEU A 170 1.47 -4.32 -9.61
N ASN A 171 1.16 -4.27 -10.91
CA ASN A 171 0.15 -3.37 -11.45
C ASN A 171 -1.27 -3.69 -10.96
N GLU A 172 -1.62 -4.98 -10.87
CA GLU A 172 -2.90 -5.44 -10.30
C GLU A 172 -3.02 -5.05 -8.82
N GLN A 173 -1.95 -5.21 -8.03
CA GLN A 173 -1.93 -4.79 -6.63
C GLN A 173 -2.10 -3.28 -6.48
N ARG A 174 -1.44 -2.50 -7.32
CA ARG A 174 -1.60 -1.04 -7.36
C ARG A 174 -3.05 -0.65 -7.65
N GLU A 175 -3.71 -1.31 -8.60
CA GLU A 175 -5.11 -1.06 -8.92
C GLU A 175 -6.03 -1.39 -7.73
N LEU A 176 -5.81 -2.52 -7.06
CA LEU A 176 -6.56 -2.90 -5.85
C LEU A 176 -6.41 -1.86 -4.73
N ILE A 177 -5.19 -1.35 -4.51
CA ILE A 177 -4.92 -0.32 -3.49
C ILE A 177 -5.61 0.99 -3.86
N ASP A 178 -5.56 1.44 -5.11
CA ASP A 178 -6.27 2.64 -5.56
C ASP A 178 -7.80 2.49 -5.39
N LEU A 179 -8.37 1.35 -5.77
CA LEU A 179 -9.79 1.05 -5.57
C LEU A 179 -10.17 1.10 -4.09
N ARG A 180 -9.35 0.48 -3.21
CA ARG A 180 -9.61 0.51 -1.77
C ARG A 180 -9.51 1.93 -1.23
N LEU A 181 -8.49 2.69 -1.61
CA LEU A 181 -8.30 4.07 -1.20
C LEU A 181 -9.53 4.92 -1.56
N ARG A 182 -9.97 4.88 -2.82
CA ARG A 182 -11.16 5.60 -3.28
C ARG A 182 -12.41 5.19 -2.52
N SER A 183 -12.59 3.88 -2.30
CA SER A 183 -13.71 3.35 -1.52
C SER A 183 -13.69 3.90 -0.09
N SER A 184 -12.54 3.92 0.58
CA SER A 184 -12.39 4.46 1.93
C SER A 184 -12.68 5.97 2.00
N VAL A 185 -12.20 6.73 1.03
CA VAL A 185 -12.54 8.17 0.93
C VAL A 185 -14.04 8.38 0.77
N ASN A 186 -14.69 7.58 -0.08
CA ASN A 186 -16.15 7.65 -0.28
C ASN A 186 -16.91 7.27 1.00
N GLN A 187 -16.44 6.28 1.75
CA GLN A 187 -17.07 5.86 3.01
C GLN A 187 -17.05 6.97 4.06
N ILE A 188 -15.94 7.68 4.24
CA ILE A 188 -15.89 8.79 5.22
C ILE A 188 -16.75 9.99 4.77
N GLN A 189 -16.84 10.24 3.46
CA GLN A 189 -17.75 11.24 2.91
C GLN A 189 -19.21 10.85 3.15
N GLN A 190 -19.56 9.57 2.98
CA GLN A 190 -20.90 9.08 3.27
C GLN A 190 -21.24 9.22 4.76
N LEU A 191 -20.30 8.89 5.65
CA LEU A 191 -20.46 9.07 7.09
C LEU A 191 -20.75 10.54 7.44
N ARG A 192 -20.02 11.47 6.83
CA ARG A 192 -20.27 12.92 6.97
C ARG A 192 -21.69 13.30 6.55
N LEU A 193 -22.16 12.78 5.42
CA LEU A 193 -23.53 13.04 4.94
C LEU A 193 -24.58 12.46 5.88
N ASP A 194 -24.39 11.24 6.37
CA ASP A 194 -25.33 10.59 7.27
C ASP A 194 -25.39 11.29 8.63
N LEU A 195 -24.25 11.81 9.11
CA LEU A 195 -24.18 12.66 10.29
C LEU A 195 -24.94 13.99 10.10
N ALA A 196 -24.79 14.62 8.93
CA ALA A 196 -25.50 15.84 8.59
C ALA A 196 -27.03 15.61 8.53
N LYS A 197 -27.47 14.47 7.99
CA LYS A 197 -28.89 14.06 7.99
C LYS A 197 -29.40 13.82 9.41
N ALA A 198 -28.65 13.10 10.24
CA ALA A 198 -29.01 12.86 11.64
C ALA A 198 -29.20 14.19 12.39
N LYS A 199 -28.25 15.12 12.24
CA LYS A 199 -28.35 16.48 12.81
C LYS A 199 -29.57 17.25 12.31
N ALA A 200 -29.95 17.10 11.04
CA ALA A 200 -31.13 17.78 10.48
C ALA A 200 -32.44 17.19 11.04
N ALA A 201 -32.51 15.86 11.20
CA ALA A 201 -33.66 15.18 11.76
C ALA A 201 -33.81 15.40 13.29
N ASP A 202 -32.69 15.51 14.00
CA ASP A 202 -32.66 15.71 15.45
C ASP A 202 -33.18 17.10 15.88
N LYS A 203 -32.96 18.13 15.05
CA LYS A 203 -33.59 19.45 15.22
C LYS A 203 -35.12 19.41 15.31
N GLU A 204 -35.75 18.32 14.84
CA GLU A 204 -37.19 18.11 14.93
C GLU A 204 -37.62 17.19 16.09
N ARG A 205 -36.72 16.43 16.75
CA ARG A 205 -37.10 15.34 17.68
C ARG A 205 -36.29 15.13 18.97
N GLU A 206 -35.25 15.90 19.28
CA GLU A 206 -34.52 15.79 20.56
C GLU A 206 -34.02 14.35 20.84
N ALA A 207 -33.51 13.69 19.79
CA ALA A 207 -33.01 12.32 19.78
C ALA A 207 -31.48 12.29 19.61
N SER A 208 -30.79 11.66 20.57
CA SER A 208 -29.35 11.39 20.54
C SER A 208 -28.85 10.73 19.25
N LEU A 209 -27.55 10.83 18.98
CA LEU A 209 -26.90 10.10 17.88
C LEU A 209 -27.31 8.62 17.85
N PRO A 210 -27.67 8.08 16.68
CA PRO A 210 -27.85 6.65 16.51
C PRO A 210 -26.55 5.89 16.85
N GLU A 211 -26.62 4.96 17.80
CA GLU A 211 -25.54 3.99 18.10
C GLU A 211 -25.04 3.28 16.82
N SER A 212 -25.91 3.16 15.81
CA SER A 212 -25.59 2.63 14.49
C SER A 212 -24.54 3.45 13.72
N LEU A 213 -24.44 4.77 13.95
CA LEU A 213 -23.41 5.60 13.29
C LEU A 213 -22.05 5.35 13.91
N ILE A 214 -21.96 5.23 15.24
CA ILE A 214 -20.71 4.99 15.96
C ILE A 214 -20.17 3.61 15.64
N SER A 215 -21.02 2.59 15.75
CA SER A 215 -20.66 1.22 15.36
C SER A 215 -20.25 1.13 13.88
N SER A 216 -20.83 1.93 12.98
CA SER A 216 -20.41 1.95 11.58
C SER A 216 -18.98 2.46 11.37
N VAL A 217 -18.50 3.42 12.17
CA VAL A 217 -17.14 3.93 12.07
C VAL A 217 -16.14 2.90 12.57
N ARG A 218 -16.42 2.30 13.73
CA ARG A 218 -15.62 1.21 14.28
C ARG A 218 -15.50 0.06 13.28
N SER A 219 -16.63 -0.42 12.76
CA SER A 219 -16.67 -1.51 11.78
C SER A 219 -15.86 -1.19 10.52
N ARG A 220 -16.01 0.02 9.95
CA ARG A 220 -15.24 0.42 8.75
C ARG A 220 -13.74 0.53 9.03
N SER A 221 -13.36 1.01 10.20
CA SER A 221 -11.96 1.08 10.64
C SER A 221 -11.36 -0.30 10.86
N GLU A 222 -12.12 -1.23 11.44
CA GLU A 222 -11.70 -2.63 11.61
C GLU A 222 -11.57 -3.35 10.27
N GLU A 223 -12.55 -3.20 9.37
CA GLU A 223 -12.50 -3.76 8.01
C GLU A 223 -11.28 -3.27 7.22
N LEU A 224 -10.98 -1.97 7.30
CA LEU A 224 -9.82 -1.39 6.63
C LEU A 224 -8.51 -1.84 7.28
N SER A 225 -8.47 -2.00 8.61
CA SER A 225 -7.34 -2.59 9.32
C SER A 225 -7.07 -4.02 8.86
N ASN A 226 -8.11 -4.86 8.83
CA ASN A 226 -8.01 -6.26 8.43
C ASN A 226 -7.54 -6.39 7.00
N TYR A 227 -8.08 -5.57 6.08
CA TYR A 227 -7.63 -5.55 4.70
C TYR A 227 -6.14 -5.20 4.57
N ILE A 228 -5.67 -4.19 5.32
CA ILE A 228 -4.26 -3.80 5.33
C ILE A 228 -3.40 -4.92 5.94
N GLU A 229 -3.90 -5.64 6.95
CA GLU A 229 -3.21 -6.79 7.54
C GLU A 229 -3.13 -7.97 6.58
N ASP A 230 -4.21 -8.28 5.85
CA ASP A 230 -4.24 -9.31 4.82
C ASP A 230 -3.28 -8.98 3.66
N LEU A 231 -3.24 -7.73 3.22
CA LEU A 231 -2.24 -7.28 2.24
C LEU A 231 -0.81 -7.50 2.73
N LYS A 232 -0.53 -7.20 4.01
CA LYS A 232 0.79 -7.46 4.60
C LYS A 232 1.09 -8.96 4.61
N LYS A 233 0.14 -9.78 5.02
CA LYS A 233 0.31 -11.22 5.14
C LYS A 233 0.54 -11.87 3.77
N GLY A 234 -0.30 -11.54 2.78
CA GLY A 234 -0.15 -12.05 1.42
C GLY A 234 1.20 -11.67 0.79
N HIS A 235 1.77 -10.51 1.15
CA HIS A 235 3.12 -10.14 0.72
C HIS A 235 4.24 -10.86 1.47
N LEU A 236 4.10 -11.09 2.77
CA LEU A 236 5.07 -11.89 3.53
C LEU A 236 5.11 -13.34 3.03
N GLU A 237 3.97 -13.88 2.62
CA GLU A 237 3.87 -15.21 2.01
C GLU A 237 4.45 -15.24 0.59
N ALA A 238 4.25 -14.20 -0.21
CA ALA A 238 4.88 -14.08 -1.54
C ALA A 238 6.40 -13.86 -1.50
N LEU A 239 6.92 -13.41 -0.35
CA LEU A 239 8.36 -13.23 -0.08
C LEU A 239 8.98 -14.42 0.65
N ALA A 240 8.18 -15.41 1.08
CA ALA A 240 8.71 -16.68 1.54
C ALA A 240 9.48 -17.31 0.36
N ASP A 241 10.72 -17.73 0.63
CA ASP A 241 11.64 -18.17 -0.40
C ASP A 241 10.97 -19.28 -1.24
N PRO A 242 10.77 -19.07 -2.57
CA PRO A 242 10.15 -20.05 -3.46
C PRO A 242 10.87 -21.41 -3.45
N PHE A 243 12.13 -21.42 -3.00
CA PHE A 243 12.98 -22.58 -2.91
C PHE A 243 13.01 -23.19 -1.50
N GLU A 244 12.39 -22.60 -0.48
CA GLU A 244 12.41 -23.14 0.89
C GLU A 244 11.70 -24.49 0.99
N GLU A 245 10.58 -24.65 0.27
CA GLU A 245 9.87 -25.95 0.18
C GLU A 245 10.65 -26.97 -0.64
N LEU A 246 11.38 -26.53 -1.68
CA LEU A 246 12.22 -27.39 -2.51
C LEU A 246 13.48 -27.84 -1.76
N GLU A 247 14.13 -26.96 -1.00
CA GLU A 247 15.26 -27.30 -0.13
C GLU A 247 14.82 -28.23 1.01
N LYS A 248 13.65 -28.03 1.60
CA LYS A 248 13.07 -28.98 2.56
C LYS A 248 12.86 -30.36 1.93
N ALA A 249 12.24 -30.42 0.75
CA ALA A 249 12.01 -31.68 0.06
C ALA A 249 13.32 -32.38 -0.33
N GLN A 250 14.35 -31.63 -0.71
CA GLN A 250 15.67 -32.15 -1.07
C GLN A 250 16.47 -32.63 0.16
N ASN A 251 16.37 -31.91 1.28
CA ASN A 251 16.95 -32.29 2.57
C ASN A 251 16.27 -33.53 3.19
N ASP A 252 14.95 -33.66 3.01
CA ASP A 252 14.20 -34.84 3.43
C ASP A 252 14.55 -36.08 2.58
N GLN A 253 14.73 -35.92 1.26
CA GLN A 253 15.20 -37.02 0.40
C GLN A 253 16.66 -37.45 0.70
N THR A 254 17.55 -36.50 0.99
CA THR A 254 18.95 -36.81 1.32
C THR A 254 19.11 -37.39 2.73
N SER A 255 18.22 -37.07 3.67
CA SER A 255 18.21 -37.70 5.00
C SER A 255 17.62 -39.12 4.99
N LEU A 256 16.65 -39.41 4.11
CA LEU A 256 16.13 -40.77 3.87
C LEU A 256 17.18 -41.70 3.25
N ASN A 257 18.02 -41.18 2.33
CA ASN A 257 19.12 -41.93 1.71
C ASN A 257 20.36 -42.11 2.62
N LYS A 258 20.41 -41.45 3.78
CA LYS A 258 21.52 -41.53 4.74
C LYS A 258 21.29 -42.49 5.91
N LYS A 259 20.17 -43.22 5.98
CA LYS A 259 20.02 -44.31 6.95
C LYS A 259 20.91 -45.49 6.52
N PRO A 260 22.03 -45.78 7.23
CA PRO A 260 22.87 -46.90 6.89
C PRO A 260 22.21 -48.20 7.40
N SER A 261 22.29 -49.24 6.56
CA SER A 261 22.14 -50.63 7.00
C SER A 261 23.29 -51.05 7.90
#